data_AF-A0A9E0VRR3-F1
#
_entry.id   AF-A0A9E0VRR3-F1
#
_cell.length_a   1.000
_cell.length_b   1.000
_cell.length_c   1.000
_cell.angle_alpha   90.00
_cell.angle_beta   90.00
_cell.angle_gamma   90.00
#
_symmetry.space_group_name_H-M   'P 1'
#
loop_
_entity.id
_entity.type
_entity.pdbx_description
1 polymer ?
#
loop_
_entity_poly.entity_id
_entity_poly.type
_entity_poly.pdbx_seq_one_letter_code
_entity_poly.pdbx_strand_id
1 'polypeptide(L)'
;MRTLILSAIAIASFSSISHAATFGVTPQVGLAGAGATVQWGFNEYLALSAGYTGLDRSISDVKTNDATYDADISIKNPQLFVNWAPFGGHFRMSFGVVAQNSKVDLRGKEFRDPNVQSATVNAEFAQSVAPALTLGWETPLDKIGFGYHFSIGAMYA
;
A
#
# COMPACT_ATOMS: atom_id res chain seq x y z
N MET A 1 23.92 -29.62 0.94
CA MET A 1 24.78 -28.62 1.60
C MET A 1 23.89 -27.71 2.44
N ARG A 2 24.09 -27.69 3.77
CA ARG A 2 23.29 -26.92 4.74
C ARG A 2 23.78 -25.47 4.74
N THR A 3 22.96 -24.53 4.28
CA THR A 3 23.23 -23.09 4.39
C THR A 3 22.81 -22.58 5.76
N LEU A 4 23.77 -22.01 6.49
CA LEU A 4 23.59 -21.35 7.78
C LEU A 4 22.92 -19.98 7.57
N ILE A 5 21.76 -19.76 8.19
CA ILE A 5 21.13 -18.44 8.30
C ILE A 5 21.64 -17.79 9.59
N LEU A 6 22.55 -16.83 9.48
CA LEU A 6 22.88 -15.93 10.59
C LEU A 6 21.82 -14.82 10.65
N SER A 7 20.79 -15.01 11.47
CA SER A 7 19.88 -13.92 11.86
C SER A 7 20.47 -13.19 13.06
N ALA A 8 21.17 -12.09 12.81
CA ALA A 8 21.55 -11.15 13.86
C ALA A 8 20.36 -10.27 14.21
N ILE A 9 19.57 -10.67 15.21
CA ILE A 9 18.56 -9.79 15.83
C ILE A 9 19.32 -8.84 16.76
N ALA A 10 19.60 -7.62 16.27
CA ALA A 10 20.02 -6.53 17.13
C ALA A 10 18.78 -6.02 17.91
N ILE A 11 18.64 -6.47 19.15
CA ILE A 11 17.62 -5.94 20.07
C ILE A 11 18.09 -4.56 20.53
N ALA A 12 17.68 -3.52 19.83
CA ALA A 12 17.80 -2.15 20.34
C ALA A 12 16.93 -2.05 21.60
N SER A 13 17.56 -1.79 22.75
CA SER A 13 16.86 -1.59 24.01
C SER A 13 16.09 -0.28 23.95
N PHE A 14 14.77 -0.34 23.70
CA PHE A 14 13.89 0.81 23.84
C PHE A 14 13.62 1.03 25.33
N SER A 15 14.17 2.10 25.90
CA SER A 15 13.80 2.57 27.24
C SER A 15 12.33 3.02 27.23
N SER A 16 11.49 2.32 27.98
CA SER A 16 10.05 2.56 28.06
C SER A 16 9.75 3.88 28.77
N ILE A 17 9.43 4.93 28.02
CA ILE A 17 8.72 6.09 28.56
C ILE A 17 7.23 5.73 28.48
N SER A 18 6.56 5.58 29.62
CA SER A 18 5.11 5.32 29.70
C SER A 18 4.34 6.44 29.01
N HIS A 19 3.92 6.21 27.77
CA HIS A 19 3.01 7.07 27.01
C HIS A 19 1.66 6.37 26.87
N ALA A 20 0.57 7.14 26.96
CA ALA A 20 -0.76 6.62 26.66
C ALA A 20 -0.83 6.27 25.17
N ALA A 21 -1.29 5.06 24.85
CA ALA A 21 -1.42 4.64 23.47
C ALA A 21 -2.49 5.48 22.76
N THR A 22 -2.16 6.03 21.60
CA THR A 22 -3.08 6.82 20.77
C THR A 22 -3.67 5.97 19.66
N PHE A 23 -4.93 6.22 19.32
CA PHE A 23 -5.66 5.48 18.31
C PHE A 23 -6.22 6.47 17.28
N GLY A 24 -6.01 6.17 16.00
CA GLY A 24 -6.47 7.01 14.90
C GLY A 24 -6.99 6.18 13.73
N VAL A 25 -7.93 6.75 12.99
CA VAL A 25 -8.41 6.18 11.72
C VAL A 25 -8.19 7.23 10.64
N THR A 26 -7.48 6.85 9.59
CA THR A 26 -7.08 7.74 8.51
C THR A 26 -7.68 7.22 7.19
N PRO A 27 -8.62 7.95 6.58
CA PRO A 27 -8.99 7.68 5.19
C PRO A 27 -7.80 8.01 4.29
N GLN A 28 -7.59 7.20 3.25
CA GLN A 28 -6.47 7.35 2.31
C GLN A 28 -6.96 7.22 0.87
N VAL A 29 -6.38 8.04 0.00
CA VAL A 29 -6.58 7.99 -1.44
C VAL A 29 -5.23 8.21 -2.11
N GLY A 30 -4.93 7.41 -3.13
CA GLY A 30 -3.67 7.52 -3.85
C GLY A 30 -3.65 6.64 -5.09
N LEU A 31 -2.45 6.45 -5.65
CA LEU A 31 -2.25 5.66 -6.86
C LEU A 31 -2.66 4.18 -6.69
N ALA A 32 -2.58 3.67 -5.46
CA ALA A 32 -2.97 2.30 -5.12
C ALA A 32 -4.49 2.14 -4.86
N GLY A 33 -5.29 3.18 -5.06
CA GLY A 33 -6.73 3.19 -4.82
C GLY A 33 -7.15 4.02 -3.60
N ALA A 34 -8.34 3.72 -3.09
CA ALA A 34 -8.91 4.39 -1.93
C ALA A 34 -9.17 3.38 -0.79
N GLY A 35 -9.13 3.86 0.45
CA GLY A 35 -9.43 3.02 1.60
C GLY A 35 -9.19 3.71 2.93
N ALA A 36 -8.88 2.92 3.95
CA ALA A 36 -8.64 3.44 5.30
C ALA A 36 -7.57 2.63 6.02
N THR A 37 -6.90 3.31 6.96
CA THR A 37 -5.88 2.74 7.82
C THR A 37 -6.20 3.07 9.27
N VAL A 38 -6.10 2.08 10.15
CA VAL A 38 -6.10 2.26 11.61
C VAL A 38 -4.65 2.36 12.08
N GLN A 39 -4.38 3.29 12.97
CA GLN A 39 -3.07 3.55 13.55
C GLN A 39 -3.13 3.46 15.08
N TRP A 40 -2.15 2.78 15.65
CA TRP A 40 -1.92 2.57 17.07
C TRP A 40 -0.57 3.17 17.44
N GLY A 41 -0.57 4.37 18.01
CA GLY A 41 0.63 5.02 18.55
C GLY A 41 0.96 4.46 19.93
N PHE A 42 2.20 4.03 20.13
CA PHE A 42 2.68 3.57 21.44
C PHE A 42 3.38 4.70 22.21
N ASN A 43 4.04 5.59 21.49
CA ASN A 43 4.70 6.81 22.00
C ASN A 43 4.83 7.83 20.87
N GLU A 44 5.51 8.96 21.13
CA GLU A 44 5.73 10.03 20.12
C GLU A 44 6.59 9.60 18.91
N TYR A 45 7.34 8.49 19.03
CA TYR A 45 8.24 7.99 17.99
C TYR A 45 7.72 6.77 17.22
N LEU A 46 6.88 5.93 17.81
CA LEU A 46 6.54 4.61 17.26
C LEU A 46 5.04 4.35 17.27
N ALA A 47 4.55 3.87 16.12
CA ALA A 47 3.18 3.40 15.95
C ALA A 47 3.12 2.17 15.04
N LEU A 48 2.07 1.37 15.19
CA LEU A 48 1.71 0.30 14.26
C LEU A 48 0.48 0.75 13.47
N SER A 49 0.41 0.46 12.18
CA SER A 49 -0.78 0.74 11.38
C SER A 49 -1.17 -0.46 10.53
N ALA A 50 -2.47 -0.70 10.45
CA ALA A 50 -3.06 -1.74 9.61
C ALA A 50 -4.18 -1.11 8.79
N GLY A 51 -4.23 -1.42 7.51
CA GLY A 51 -5.18 -0.78 6.62
C GLY A 51 -5.52 -1.63 5.42
N TYR A 52 -6.37 -1.06 4.59
CA TYR A 52 -6.77 -1.64 3.32
C TYR A 52 -6.89 -0.51 2.30
N THR A 53 -6.32 -0.73 1.11
CA THR A 53 -6.63 0.06 -0.08
C THR A 53 -7.20 -0.86 -1.15
N GLY A 54 -8.16 -0.35 -1.90
CA GLY A 54 -8.69 -1.08 -3.03
C GLY A 54 -9.31 -0.15 -4.06
N LEU A 55 -9.49 -0.71 -5.24
CA LEU A 55 -10.18 -0.07 -6.34
C LEU A 55 -10.86 -1.16 -7.15
N ASP A 56 -12.18 -1.04 -7.31
CA ASP A 56 -12.96 -1.93 -8.17
C ASP A 56 -13.62 -1.08 -9.26
N ARG A 57 -13.14 -1.22 -10.49
CA ARG A 57 -13.58 -0.41 -11.64
C ARG A 57 -13.58 -1.25 -12.91
N SER A 58 -14.76 -1.52 -13.45
CA SER A 58 -14.91 -2.00 -14.82
C SER A 58 -15.10 -0.82 -15.78
N ILE A 59 -14.25 -0.73 -16.79
CA ILE A 59 -14.37 0.22 -17.89
C ILE A 59 -14.61 -0.59 -19.17
N SER A 60 -15.82 -0.50 -19.71
CA SER A 60 -16.20 -1.15 -20.96
C SER A 60 -16.36 -0.12 -22.08
N ASP A 61 -16.29 -0.59 -23.33
CA ASP A 61 -16.63 0.19 -24.53
C ASP A 61 -15.71 1.41 -24.82
N VAL A 62 -14.41 1.32 -24.49
CA VAL A 62 -13.45 2.35 -24.90
C VAL A 62 -13.12 2.16 -26.37
N LYS A 63 -13.75 2.97 -27.22
CA LYS A 63 -13.53 2.95 -28.68
C LYS A 63 -12.33 3.80 -29.08
N THR A 64 -11.33 3.16 -29.67
CA THR A 64 -10.27 3.81 -30.44
C THR A 64 -10.54 3.61 -31.93
N ASN A 65 -9.90 4.40 -32.81
CA ASN A 65 -10.01 4.26 -34.28
C ASN A 65 -9.67 2.85 -34.82
N ASP A 66 -9.05 2.00 -33.99
CA ASP A 66 -8.47 0.72 -34.38
C ASP A 66 -9.02 -0.50 -33.63
N ALA A 67 -9.65 -0.32 -32.45
CA ALA A 67 -10.22 -1.40 -31.63
C ALA A 67 -11.12 -0.89 -30.49
N THR A 68 -11.95 -1.79 -29.94
CA THR A 68 -12.74 -1.62 -28.72
C THR A 68 -12.00 -2.28 -27.54
N TYR A 69 -11.83 -1.56 -26.43
CA TYR A 69 -11.13 -2.08 -25.24
C TYR A 69 -12.06 -2.17 -24.04
N ASP A 70 -11.98 -3.31 -23.35
CA ASP A 70 -12.54 -3.53 -22.02
C ASP A 70 -11.37 -3.64 -21.01
N ALA A 71 -11.48 -2.95 -19.88
CA ALA A 71 -10.50 -2.95 -18.81
C ALA A 71 -11.19 -3.24 -17.47
N ASP A 72 -10.83 -4.36 -16.84
CA ASP A 72 -11.29 -4.74 -15.51
C ASP A 72 -10.19 -4.51 -14.46
N ILE A 73 -10.46 -3.47 -13.69
CA ILE A 73 -9.81 -2.88 -12.51
C ILE A 73 -10.04 -3.55 -11.15
N SER A 74 -9.34 -4.60 -10.69
CA SER A 74 -9.55 -5.09 -9.31
C SER A 74 -8.28 -5.04 -8.46
N ILE A 75 -8.22 -4.07 -7.54
CA ILE A 75 -7.10 -3.85 -6.62
C ILE A 75 -7.56 -4.16 -5.20
N LYS A 76 -6.82 -5.04 -4.50
CA LYS A 76 -7.05 -5.38 -3.09
C LYS A 76 -5.71 -5.49 -2.37
N ASN A 77 -5.44 -4.49 -1.54
CA ASN A 77 -4.14 -4.30 -0.90
C ASN A 77 -4.30 -4.12 0.62
N PRO A 78 -4.54 -5.21 1.38
CA PRO A 78 -4.33 -5.17 2.83
C PRO A 78 -2.87 -4.85 3.16
N GLN A 79 -2.65 -3.98 4.14
CA GLN A 79 -1.35 -3.44 4.47
C GLN A 79 -1.10 -3.41 5.98
N LEU A 80 0.15 -3.65 6.38
CA LEU A 80 0.61 -3.59 7.76
C LEU A 80 1.97 -2.88 7.80
N PHE A 81 2.08 -1.82 8.60
CA PHE A 81 3.28 -0.99 8.70
C PHE A 81 3.66 -0.72 10.15
N VAL A 82 4.96 -0.76 10.42
CA VAL A 82 5.58 -0.09 11.56
C VAL A 82 5.94 1.32 11.13
N ASN A 83 5.50 2.31 11.90
CA ASN A 83 5.66 3.72 11.64
C ASN A 83 6.61 4.31 12.66
N TRP A 84 7.66 4.95 12.17
CA TRP A 84 8.71 5.56 12.98
C TRP A 84 8.80 7.05 12.68
N ALA A 85 8.62 7.87 13.71
CA ALA A 85 8.82 9.31 13.69
C ALA A 85 10.16 9.62 14.37
N PRO A 86 11.30 9.67 13.63
CA PRO A 86 12.63 9.78 14.23
C PRO A 86 12.85 11.06 15.05
N PHE A 87 12.02 12.08 14.83
CA PHE A 87 12.11 13.39 15.49
C PHE A 87 10.94 13.67 16.45
N GLY A 88 10.08 12.68 16.72
CA GLY A 88 8.88 12.85 17.57
C GLY A 88 7.81 13.81 17.01
N GLY A 89 8.01 14.31 15.79
CA GLY A 89 7.16 15.32 15.16
C GLY A 89 6.33 14.78 14.01
N HIS A 90 6.18 15.60 12.98
CA HIS A 90 5.32 15.30 11.83
C HIS A 90 5.90 14.31 10.83
N PHE A 91 7.23 14.31 10.68
CA PHE A 91 7.92 13.45 9.72
C PHE A 91 7.84 11.99 10.13
N ARG A 92 7.60 11.12 9.14
CA ARG A 92 7.42 9.70 9.37
C ARG A 92 8.07 8.83 8.31
N MET A 93 8.63 7.73 8.78
CA MET A 93 9.13 6.63 7.97
C MET A 93 8.33 5.39 8.32
N SER A 94 7.71 4.74 7.33
CA SER A 94 6.93 3.53 7.58
C SER A 94 7.51 2.37 6.80
N PHE A 95 7.77 1.28 7.50
CA PHE A 95 8.27 0.03 6.91
C PHE A 95 7.27 -1.08 7.18
N GLY A 96 6.95 -1.87 6.16
CA GLY A 96 5.87 -2.83 6.29
C GLY A 96 5.74 -3.76 5.12
N VAL A 97 4.58 -4.39 5.05
CA VAL A 97 4.21 -5.31 4.00
C VAL A 97 2.82 -4.95 3.47
N VAL A 98 2.68 -5.07 2.16
CA VAL A 98 1.42 -4.94 1.45
C VAL A 98 1.13 -6.27 0.81
N ALA A 99 0.06 -6.93 1.24
CA ALA A 99 -0.41 -8.13 0.57
C ALA A 99 -1.15 -7.69 -0.70
N GLN A 100 -0.66 -8.11 -1.86
CA GLN A 100 -1.22 -7.72 -3.14
C GLN A 100 -2.05 -8.87 -3.69
N ASN A 101 -3.35 -8.65 -3.77
CA ASN A 101 -4.26 -9.54 -4.50
C ASN A 101 -4.97 -8.72 -5.59
N SER A 102 -4.15 -8.13 -6.45
CA SER A 102 -4.59 -7.21 -7.49
C SER A 102 -4.55 -7.90 -8.84
N LYS A 103 -5.63 -7.81 -9.60
CA LYS A 103 -5.80 -8.37 -10.94
C LYS A 103 -6.17 -7.24 -11.90
N VAL A 104 -5.39 -7.10 -12.96
CA VAL A 104 -5.66 -6.17 -14.06
C VAL A 104 -5.88 -7.00 -15.31
N ASP A 105 -7.14 -7.10 -15.74
CA ASP A 105 -7.52 -7.78 -16.97
C ASP A 105 -7.78 -6.73 -18.05
N LEU A 106 -6.90 -6.64 -19.05
CA LEU A 106 -7.11 -5.80 -20.24
C LEU A 106 -7.47 -6.68 -21.43
N ARG A 107 -8.63 -6.42 -22.04
CA ARG A 107 -9.16 -7.17 -23.18
C ARG A 107 -9.41 -6.24 -24.36
N GLY A 108 -8.68 -6.44 -25.46
CA GLY A 108 -8.97 -5.81 -26.75
C GLY A 108 -9.89 -6.69 -27.60
N LYS A 109 -10.97 -6.11 -28.13
CA LYS A 109 -11.94 -6.72 -29.04
C LYS A 109 -12.08 -5.85 -30.30
N GLU A 110 -12.54 -6.45 -31.40
CA GLU A 110 -12.88 -5.73 -32.64
C GLU A 110 -11.71 -4.94 -33.25
N PHE A 111 -10.57 -5.60 -33.47
CA PHE A 111 -9.46 -4.98 -34.19
C PHE A 111 -9.83 -4.76 -35.67
N ARG A 112 -9.39 -3.63 -36.22
CA ARG A 112 -9.59 -3.30 -37.64
C ARG A 112 -8.78 -4.21 -38.59
N ASP A 113 -7.74 -4.87 -38.09
CA ASP A 113 -6.98 -5.89 -38.82
C ASP A 113 -7.68 -7.26 -38.70
N PRO A 114 -8.10 -7.88 -39.82
CA PRO A 114 -8.82 -9.16 -39.81
C PRO A 114 -8.00 -10.34 -39.28
N ASN A 115 -6.68 -10.21 -39.07
CA ASN A 115 -5.81 -11.29 -38.59
C ASN A 115 -5.69 -11.39 -37.06
N VAL A 116 -6.24 -10.43 -36.30
CA VAL A 116 -6.15 -10.42 -34.83
C VAL A 116 -7.55 -10.32 -34.23
N GLN A 117 -8.09 -11.45 -33.75
CA GLN A 117 -9.49 -11.51 -33.27
C GLN A 117 -9.64 -11.13 -31.78
N SER A 118 -8.60 -11.28 -30.96
CA SER A 118 -8.58 -10.81 -29.57
C SER A 118 -7.15 -10.74 -29.03
N ALA A 119 -6.87 -9.79 -28.14
CA ALA A 119 -5.63 -9.73 -27.37
C ALA A 119 -5.97 -9.54 -25.89
N THR A 120 -5.45 -10.42 -25.03
CA THR A 120 -5.61 -10.33 -23.58
C THR A 120 -4.24 -10.16 -22.94
N VAL A 121 -4.06 -9.07 -22.20
CA VAL A 121 -2.87 -8.86 -21.37
C VAL A 121 -3.28 -9.11 -19.92
N ASN A 122 -2.71 -10.17 -19.33
CA ASN A 122 -2.87 -10.46 -17.91
C ASN A 122 -1.61 -9.97 -17.19
N ALA A 123 -1.76 -8.99 -16.31
CA ALA A 123 -0.71 -8.58 -15.39
C ALA A 123 -1.09 -9.07 -13.99
N GLU A 124 -0.35 -10.06 -13.51
CA GLU A 124 -0.45 -10.57 -12.14
C GLU A 124 0.81 -10.16 -11.37
N PHE A 125 0.66 -9.80 -10.10
CA PHE A 125 1.80 -9.55 -9.22
C PHE A 125 2.47 -10.89 -8.88
N ALA A 126 3.80 -10.95 -9.00
CA ALA A 126 4.56 -12.19 -8.79
C ALA A 126 4.60 -12.60 -7.31
N GLN A 127 4.43 -11.65 -6.40
CA GLN A 127 4.45 -11.88 -4.95
C GLN A 127 3.10 -11.54 -4.32
N SER A 128 2.57 -12.46 -3.51
CA SER A 128 1.34 -12.21 -2.74
C SER A 128 1.55 -11.22 -1.58
N VAL A 129 2.80 -10.99 -1.17
CA VAL A 129 3.18 -10.06 -0.11
C VAL A 129 4.44 -9.30 -0.51
N ALA A 130 4.30 -7.99 -0.70
CA ALA A 130 5.34 -7.07 -1.12
C ALA A 130 5.86 -6.26 0.08
N PRO A 131 7.16 -6.30 0.42
CA PRO A 131 7.73 -5.38 1.39
C PRO A 131 7.68 -3.95 0.85
N ALA A 132 7.36 -3.00 1.72
CA ALA A 132 7.11 -1.61 1.37
C ALA A 132 7.78 -0.64 2.34
N LEU A 133 8.25 0.47 1.78
CA LEU A 133 8.81 1.59 2.53
C LEU A 133 8.12 2.88 2.07
N THR A 134 7.68 3.69 3.03
CA THR A 134 7.08 5.00 2.78
C THR A 134 7.75 6.07 3.64
N LEU A 135 7.72 7.30 3.13
CA LEU A 135 8.06 8.52 3.83
C LEU A 135 6.84 9.42 3.82
N GLY A 136 6.57 10.09 4.93
CA GLY A 136 5.36 10.87 5.09
C GLY A 136 5.47 12.04 6.04
N TRP A 137 4.44 12.87 5.99
CA TRP A 137 4.17 13.96 6.91
C TRP A 137 2.74 13.80 7.42
N GLU A 138 2.59 13.69 8.73
CA GLU A 138 1.27 13.58 9.35
C GLU A 138 1.21 14.27 10.71
N THR A 139 0.02 14.30 11.31
CA THR A 139 -0.14 14.81 12.67
C THR A 139 0.69 13.98 13.68
N PRO A 140 1.37 14.61 14.65
CA PRO A 140 2.23 13.89 15.60
C PRO A 140 1.44 12.89 16.44
N LEU A 141 2.09 11.79 16.83
CA LEU A 141 1.44 10.64 17.47
C LEU A 141 0.86 10.94 18.86
N ASP A 142 1.37 11.96 19.54
CA ASP A 142 0.95 12.41 20.87
C ASP A 142 -0.24 13.39 20.83
N LYS A 143 -0.67 13.83 19.65
CA LYS A 143 -1.77 14.79 19.49
C LYS A 143 -3.10 14.07 19.30
N ILE A 144 -4.11 14.55 20.02
CA ILE A 144 -5.49 14.08 19.95
C ILE A 144 -6.32 15.09 19.14
N GLY A 145 -7.12 14.60 18.19
CA GLY A 145 -8.05 15.41 17.41
C GLY A 145 -7.97 15.11 15.91
N PHE A 146 -8.47 16.03 15.09
CA PHE A 146 -8.33 15.94 13.65
C PHE A 146 -6.89 16.17 13.22
N GLY A 147 -6.50 15.47 12.17
CA GLY A 147 -5.15 15.54 11.63
C GLY A 147 -5.12 15.42 10.11
N TYR A 148 -3.90 15.44 9.58
CA TYR A 148 -3.62 15.21 8.17
C TYR A 148 -2.61 14.08 8.04
N HIS A 149 -2.59 13.43 6.89
CA HIS A 149 -1.60 12.40 6.56
C HIS A 149 -1.30 12.46 5.07
N PHE A 150 -0.01 12.58 4.75
CA PHE A 150 0.54 12.53 3.41
C PHE A 150 1.71 11.57 3.41
N SER A 151 1.77 10.66 2.44
CA SER A 151 2.90 9.75 2.30
C SER A 151 3.18 9.41 0.84
N ILE A 152 4.44 9.12 0.57
CA ILE A 152 4.94 8.61 -0.70
C ILE A 152 5.86 7.42 -0.41
N GLY A 153 5.82 6.39 -1.24
CA GLY A 153 6.64 5.22 -1.03
C GLY A 153 6.66 4.29 -2.21
N ALA A 154 7.41 3.20 -2.03
CA ALA A 154 7.52 2.13 -3.01
C ALA A 154 7.39 0.79 -2.31
N MET A 155 6.90 -0.19 -3.05
CA MET A 155 6.86 -1.60 -2.63
C MET A 155 7.61 -2.45 -3.66
N TYR A 156 8.21 -3.53 -3.20
CA TYR A 156 8.88 -4.51 -4.04
C TYR A 156 7.89 -5.64 -4.36
N ALA A 157 7.47 -5.74 -5.62
CA ALA A 157 6.33 -6.54 -6.08
C ALA A 157 6.69 -7.46 -7.24
#